data_AF-A0A834NTM1-F1
#
_entry.id   AF-A0A834NTM1-F1
#
_cell.length_a   1.000
_cell.length_b   1.000
_cell.length_c   1.000
_cell.angle_alpha   90.00
_cell.angle_beta   90.00
_cell.angle_gamma   90.00
#
_symmetry.space_group_name_H-M   'P 1'
#
loop_
_entity.id
_entity.type
_entity.pdbx_description
1 polymer ?
#
loop_
_entity_poly.entity_id
_entity_poly.type
_entity_poly.pdbx_seq_one_letter_code
_entity_poly.pdbx_strand_id
1 'polypeptide(L)'
;MTLNMLCTAFRRLAINPRGTFPVRCYFKHEAILNKEKNIIPLYRNNNGDICKTNLYFNIKFAPRTLNIDFELPMNNDIYKSIIDIPITGISKIENPNRYLPIHHELPVPNKSMELPTIENTIEKQAVRLIVIRRRKMKKHQRRKLRKKMKFYWRKIKQRRELLKEKAFQAEQVTLIKQAESFDPVKYVNERLQELDKEYIPKTYRGEVLPQEMIKKFIEDKKRKKEARNNIPKLTL
;
A
#
# COMPACT_ATOMS: atom_id res chain seq x y z
N MET A 1 -40.58 6.47 -5.69
CA MET A 1 -40.54 5.71 -6.97
C MET A 1 -39.14 5.55 -7.59
N THR A 2 -38.07 6.08 -6.99
CA THR A 2 -36.72 6.09 -7.59
C THR A 2 -35.91 4.80 -7.38
N LEU A 3 -36.11 4.09 -6.26
CA LEU A 3 -35.41 2.83 -5.95
C LEU A 3 -35.75 1.68 -6.92
N ASN A 4 -37.01 1.62 -7.38
CA ASN A 4 -37.45 0.58 -8.33
C ASN A 4 -36.82 0.77 -9.72
N MET A 5 -36.48 2.01 -10.08
CA MET A 5 -35.83 2.35 -11.36
C MET A 5 -34.36 1.93 -11.41
N LEU A 6 -33.66 2.04 -10.29
CA LEU A 6 -32.28 1.54 -10.14
C LEU A 6 -32.25 0.01 -10.17
N CYS A 7 -33.19 -0.65 -9.49
CA CYS A 7 -33.31 -2.11 -9.51
C CYS A 7 -33.63 -2.66 -10.91
N THR A 8 -34.43 -1.97 -11.73
CA THR A 8 -34.67 -2.39 -13.12
C THR A 8 -33.48 -2.12 -14.03
N ALA A 9 -32.72 -1.04 -13.81
CA ALA A 9 -31.48 -0.76 -14.54
C ALA A 9 -30.42 -1.85 -14.30
N PHE A 10 -30.23 -2.29 -13.05
CA PHE A 10 -29.28 -3.38 -12.73
C PHE A 10 -29.71 -4.74 -13.26
N ARG A 11 -31.02 -5.02 -13.35
CA ARG A 11 -31.54 -6.27 -13.95
C ARG A 11 -31.33 -6.36 -15.46
N ARG A 12 -31.03 -5.25 -16.14
CA ARG A 12 -30.79 -5.19 -17.59
C ARG A 12 -29.33 -5.33 -17.99
N LEU A 13 -28.40 -5.39 -17.02
CA LEU A 13 -27.00 -5.73 -17.28
C LEU A 13 -26.89 -7.22 -17.59
N ALA A 14 -26.95 -7.57 -18.89
CA ALA A 14 -26.68 -8.92 -19.36
C ALA A 14 -25.17 -9.19 -19.32
N ILE A 15 -24.67 -9.70 -18.20
CA ILE A 15 -23.30 -10.23 -18.12
C ILE A 15 -23.33 -11.60 -18.80
N ASN A 16 -22.95 -11.67 -20.08
CA ASN A 16 -22.81 -12.95 -20.78
C ASN A 16 -21.60 -13.71 -20.20
N PRO A 17 -21.78 -14.86 -19.52
CA PRO A 17 -20.67 -15.63 -18.99
C PRO A 17 -20.08 -16.48 -20.12
N ARG A 18 -19.24 -15.89 -20.97
CA ARG A 18 -18.37 -16.67 -21.86
C ARG A 18 -17.12 -17.05 -21.07
N GLY A 19 -17.21 -18.15 -20.32
CA GLY A 19 -16.08 -18.77 -19.63
C GLY A 19 -16.46 -19.44 -18.32
N THR A 20 -16.37 -20.77 -18.27
CA THR A 20 -16.45 -21.56 -17.05
C THR A 20 -15.21 -21.30 -16.19
N PHE A 21 -15.34 -20.49 -15.14
CA PHE A 21 -14.29 -20.33 -14.13
C PHE A 21 -14.61 -21.14 -12.88
N PRO A 22 -13.67 -21.96 -12.35
CA PRO A 22 -13.76 -22.43 -10.98
C PRO A 22 -13.53 -21.24 -10.03
N VAL A 23 -14.61 -20.76 -9.42
CA VAL A 23 -14.59 -19.61 -8.51
C VAL A 23 -13.78 -19.93 -7.26
N ARG A 24 -12.65 -19.24 -7.09
CA ARG A 24 -12.03 -19.01 -5.78
C ARG A 24 -11.65 -17.54 -5.62
N CYS A 25 -12.64 -16.66 -5.70
CA CYS A 25 -12.44 -15.23 -5.51
C CYS A 25 -12.58 -14.86 -4.02
N TYR A 26 -11.46 -14.58 -3.37
CA TYR A 26 -11.45 -13.77 -2.14
C TYR A 26 -11.44 -12.29 -2.55
N PHE A 27 -12.59 -11.64 -2.57
CA PHE A 27 -12.63 -10.18 -2.71
C PHE A 27 -12.14 -9.53 -1.41
N LYS A 28 -10.99 -8.84 -1.49
CA LYS A 28 -10.61 -7.80 -0.53
C LYS A 28 -10.97 -6.46 -1.18
N HIS A 29 -11.97 -5.79 -0.62
CA HIS A 29 -12.20 -4.38 -0.93
C HIS A 29 -11.19 -3.55 -0.14
N GLU A 30 -10.18 -3.01 -0.82
CA GLU A 30 -9.47 -1.83 -0.35
C GLU A 30 -9.98 -0.66 -1.19
N ALA A 31 -10.51 0.34 -0.49
CA ALA A 31 -10.98 1.58 -1.06
C ALA A 31 -9.80 2.36 -1.64
N ILE A 32 -9.94 2.83 -2.87
CA ILE A 32 -9.05 3.84 -3.45
C ILE A 32 -9.92 5.03 -3.82
N LEU A 33 -9.75 6.10 -3.05
CA LEU A 33 -10.25 7.43 -3.35
C LEU A 33 -9.11 8.20 -4.05
N ASN A 34 -9.35 8.60 -5.30
CA ASN A 34 -8.78 9.70 -6.07
C ASN A 34 -7.25 9.82 -6.27
N LYS A 35 -6.79 9.57 -7.51
CA LYS A 35 -6.20 10.59 -8.41
C LYS A 35 -5.73 9.94 -9.71
N GLU A 36 -5.98 10.61 -10.83
CA GLU A 36 -5.52 10.28 -12.18
C GLU A 36 -4.02 9.98 -12.21
N LYS A 37 -3.63 8.71 -12.26
CA LYS A 37 -2.42 8.19 -12.93
C LYS A 37 -2.68 6.72 -13.27
N ASN A 38 -2.40 6.32 -14.50
CA ASN A 38 -2.51 4.96 -15.04
C ASN A 38 -2.12 3.89 -14.02
N ILE A 39 -3.11 3.22 -13.42
CA ILE A 39 -2.87 2.11 -12.51
C ILE A 39 -2.60 0.88 -13.37
N ILE A 40 -1.32 0.57 -13.57
CA ILE A 40 -0.90 -0.75 -14.05
C ILE A 40 -1.15 -1.73 -12.88
N PRO A 41 -2.07 -2.71 -13.00
CA PRO A 41 -2.27 -3.70 -11.95
C PRO A 41 -1.05 -4.64 -11.93
N LEU A 42 -0.19 -4.47 -10.93
CA LEU A 42 0.96 -5.36 -10.73
C LEU A 42 0.48 -6.63 -10.00
N TYR A 43 0.30 -7.73 -10.73
CA TYR A 43 0.11 -9.04 -10.11
C TYR A 43 1.47 -9.64 -9.77
N ARG A 44 1.74 -9.83 -8.47
CA ARG A 44 2.98 -10.45 -7.99
C ARG A 44 2.77 -11.96 -7.87
N ASN A 45 3.37 -12.74 -8.78
CA ASN A 45 3.46 -14.19 -8.63
C ASN A 45 4.56 -14.57 -7.62
N ASN A 46 4.43 -15.77 -7.04
CA ASN A 46 5.28 -16.25 -5.93
C ASN A 46 6.77 -16.44 -6.28
N ASN A 47 7.15 -16.26 -7.55
CA ASN A 47 8.53 -16.46 -8.04
C ASN A 47 9.30 -15.15 -8.26
N GLY A 48 8.70 -13.98 -7.96
CA GLY A 48 9.42 -12.71 -7.99
C GLY A 48 9.49 -11.99 -9.34
N ASP A 49 9.07 -12.63 -10.44
CA ASP A 49 9.09 -12.00 -11.76
C ASP A 49 7.91 -11.04 -11.98
N ILE A 50 8.23 -9.86 -12.50
CA ILE A 50 7.28 -8.78 -12.80
C ILE A 50 6.83 -8.93 -14.26
N CYS A 51 5.69 -9.61 -14.50
CA CYS A 51 5.09 -9.64 -15.82
C CYS A 51 4.26 -8.37 -16.04
N LYS A 52 4.67 -7.52 -16.98
CA LYS A 52 3.89 -6.36 -17.45
C LYS A 52 2.82 -6.87 -18.43
N THR A 53 1.58 -7.03 -18.00
CA THR A 53 0.47 -7.26 -18.93
C THR A 53 -0.17 -5.91 -19.27
N ASN A 54 0.03 -5.45 -20.51
CA ASN A 54 -0.75 -4.34 -21.06
C ASN A 54 -2.19 -4.84 -21.30
N LEU A 55 -3.06 -4.70 -20.30
CA LEU A 55 -4.49 -4.92 -20.46
C LEU A 55 -5.10 -3.72 -21.18
N TYR A 56 -5.28 -3.84 -22.49
CA TYR A 56 -6.08 -2.89 -23.26
C TYR A 56 -7.56 -3.20 -23.05
N PHE A 57 -8.26 -2.36 -22.28
CA PHE A 57 -9.71 -2.46 -22.13
C PHE A 57 -10.37 -1.71 -23.28
N ASN A 58 -11.07 -2.43 -24.15
CA ASN A 58 -11.82 -1.82 -25.25
C ASN A 58 -13.25 -1.53 -24.78
N ILE A 59 -13.48 -0.34 -24.21
CA ILE A 59 -14.80 0.06 -23.72
C ILE A 59 -15.57 0.70 -24.87
N LYS A 60 -16.61 0.03 -25.36
CA LYS A 60 -17.52 0.59 -26.39
C LYS A 60 -18.82 1.04 -25.73
N PHE A 61 -19.11 2.34 -25.86
CA PHE A 61 -20.37 2.92 -25.38
C PHE A 61 -21.41 2.88 -26.49
N ALA A 62 -22.50 2.14 -26.27
CA ALA A 62 -23.69 2.19 -27.10
C ALA A 62 -24.88 2.71 -26.27
N PRO A 63 -25.80 3.50 -26.84
CA PRO A 63 -26.95 3.99 -26.08
C PRO A 63 -27.76 2.81 -25.54
N ARG A 64 -27.97 2.81 -24.21
CA ARG A 64 -28.70 1.79 -23.43
C ARG A 64 -27.99 0.45 -23.18
N THR A 65 -26.72 0.28 -23.58
CA THR A 65 -25.92 -0.92 -23.24
C THR A 65 -24.47 -0.57 -22.90
N LEU A 66 -23.93 -1.15 -21.84
CA LEU A 66 -22.52 -1.04 -21.46
C LEU A 66 -21.87 -2.41 -21.68
N ASN A 67 -21.25 -2.62 -22.85
CA ASN A 67 -20.45 -3.82 -23.10
C ASN A 67 -19.02 -3.55 -22.63
N ILE A 68 -18.61 -4.26 -21.57
CA ILE A 68 -17.22 -4.31 -21.13
C ILE A 68 -16.68 -5.66 -21.59
N ASP A 69 -16.01 -5.66 -22.73
CA ASP A 69 -15.32 -6.85 -23.24
C ASP A 69 -13.96 -6.94 -22.54
N PHE A 70 -13.79 -7.99 -21.73
CA PHE A 70 -12.48 -8.36 -21.20
C PHE A 70 -11.75 -9.15 -22.30
N GLU A 71 -11.26 -8.44 -23.32
CA GLU A 71 -10.31 -8.99 -24.28
C GLU A 71 -8.98 -9.23 -23.55
N LEU A 72 -8.92 -10.33 -22.80
CA LEU A 72 -7.67 -10.86 -22.28
C LEU A 72 -6.84 -11.28 -23.50
N PRO A 73 -5.61 -10.78 -23.69
CA PRO A 73 -4.71 -11.42 -24.62
C PRO A 73 -4.56 -12.86 -24.15
N MET A 74 -5.04 -13.80 -24.96
CA MET A 74 -4.72 -15.21 -24.81
C MET A 74 -3.21 -15.33 -25.06
N ASN A 75 -2.43 -15.08 -24.02
CA ASN A 75 -1.10 -15.63 -23.94
C ASN A 75 -1.30 -17.14 -23.97
N ASN A 76 -1.05 -17.74 -25.13
CA ASN A 76 -1.09 -19.18 -25.39
C ASN A 76 -0.08 -19.96 -24.52
N ASP A 77 0.62 -19.29 -23.59
CA ASP A 77 1.35 -19.90 -22.48
C ASP A 77 0.39 -20.40 -21.39
N ILE A 78 -0.65 -21.11 -21.83
CA ILE A 78 -1.36 -22.05 -20.99
C ILE A 78 -0.32 -23.10 -20.63
N TYR A 79 0.00 -23.20 -19.34
CA TYR A 79 0.60 -24.35 -18.72
C TYR A 79 0.07 -25.62 -19.39
N LYS A 80 0.83 -26.21 -20.32
CA LYS A 80 0.47 -27.48 -20.93
C LYS A 80 0.24 -28.44 -19.77
N SER A 81 -0.95 -29.04 -19.72
CA SER A 81 -1.19 -30.09 -18.75
C SER A 81 -0.11 -31.14 -18.97
N ILE A 82 0.40 -31.79 -17.92
CA ILE A 82 1.52 -32.76 -18.02
C ILE A 82 1.24 -33.84 -19.09
N ILE A 83 -0.03 -34.04 -19.45
CA ILE A 83 -0.55 -34.96 -20.44
C ILE A 83 -0.18 -34.55 -21.88
N ASP A 84 0.03 -33.26 -22.17
CA ASP A 84 0.26 -32.72 -23.52
C ASP A 84 1.76 -32.57 -23.86
N ILE A 85 2.66 -33.02 -22.99
CA ILE A 85 4.09 -33.03 -23.24
C ILE A 85 4.42 -34.38 -23.91
N PRO A 86 4.86 -34.41 -25.17
CA PRO A 86 5.22 -35.67 -25.79
C PRO A 86 6.38 -36.29 -25.01
N ILE A 87 6.19 -37.52 -24.53
CA ILE A 87 7.24 -38.31 -23.90
C ILE A 87 8.31 -38.53 -24.96
N THR A 88 9.42 -37.80 -24.88
CA THR A 88 10.58 -38.00 -25.74
C THR A 88 11.12 -39.40 -25.46
N GLY A 89 11.26 -40.18 -26.53
CA GLY A 89 11.49 -41.62 -26.50
C GLY A 89 12.64 -42.01 -25.58
N ILE A 90 12.31 -42.81 -24.56
CA ILE A 90 13.30 -43.49 -23.72
C ILE A 90 14.08 -44.40 -24.65
N SER A 91 15.40 -44.22 -24.77
CA SER A 91 16.28 -45.14 -25.51
C SER A 91 16.04 -46.56 -25.00
N LYS A 92 15.81 -47.52 -25.90
CA LYS A 92 15.61 -48.93 -25.56
C LYS A 92 16.73 -49.37 -24.61
N ILE A 93 16.35 -49.75 -23.40
CA ILE A 93 17.26 -50.36 -22.44
C ILE A 93 17.62 -51.73 -23.01
N GLU A 94 18.86 -51.88 -23.49
CA GLU A 94 19.38 -53.19 -23.87
C GLU A 94 19.53 -54.05 -22.62
N ASN A 95 19.01 -55.29 -22.68
CA ASN A 95 19.11 -56.25 -21.60
C ASN A 95 20.58 -56.56 -21.30
N PRO A 96 21.07 -56.41 -20.05
CA PRO A 96 22.45 -56.72 -19.70
C PRO A 96 22.59 -58.24 -19.48
N ASN A 97 22.33 -59.03 -20.51
CA ASN A 97 22.52 -60.48 -20.46
C ASN A 97 23.67 -60.88 -21.39
N ARG A 98 24.88 -60.53 -20.96
CA ARG A 98 26.08 -61.26 -21.32
C ARG A 98 26.79 -61.63 -20.02
N TYR A 99 26.50 -62.82 -19.53
CA TYR A 99 27.34 -63.47 -18.53
C TYR A 99 28.71 -63.68 -19.17
N LEU A 100 29.65 -62.77 -18.92
CA LEU A 100 31.05 -63.05 -19.18
C LEU A 100 31.53 -64.06 -18.13
N PRO A 101 32.32 -65.08 -18.52
CA PRO A 101 32.89 -66.02 -17.57
C PRO A 101 33.67 -65.25 -16.51
N ILE A 102 33.35 -65.50 -15.24
CA ILE A 102 34.08 -64.93 -14.11
C ILE A 102 35.49 -65.53 -14.15
N HIS A 103 36.47 -64.78 -14.63
CA HIS A 103 37.87 -65.11 -14.41
C HIS A 103 38.18 -64.85 -12.94
N HIS A 104 38.46 -65.92 -12.19
CA HIS A 104 38.96 -65.83 -10.83
C HIS A 104 40.42 -65.33 -10.89
N GLU A 105 40.61 -64.03 -10.77
CA GLU A 105 41.93 -63.48 -10.51
C GLU A 105 42.36 -63.81 -9.07
N LEU A 106 43.63 -64.18 -8.95
CA LEU A 106 44.38 -64.51 -7.72
C LEU A 106 44.15 -63.48 -6.58
N PRO A 107 44.39 -63.86 -5.31
CA PRO A 107 43.98 -63.02 -4.17
C PRO A 107 44.67 -61.67 -4.24
N VAL A 108 43.87 -60.62 -4.49
CA VAL A 108 44.30 -59.23 -4.47
C VAL A 108 44.74 -58.90 -3.03
N PRO A 109 45.95 -58.39 -2.79
CA PRO A 109 46.42 -58.06 -1.46
C PRO A 109 45.53 -56.97 -0.87
N ASN A 110 45.23 -57.11 0.43
CA ASN A 110 44.37 -56.25 1.25
C ASN A 110 44.54 -54.75 0.94
N LYS A 111 43.77 -54.24 -0.03
CA LYS A 111 43.55 -52.81 -0.21
C LYS A 111 42.46 -52.43 0.77
N SER A 112 42.87 -51.80 1.87
CA SER A 112 41.97 -51.17 2.82
C SER A 112 40.99 -50.26 2.08
N MET A 113 39.71 -50.65 2.08
CA MET A 113 38.63 -49.76 1.67
C MET A 113 38.49 -48.68 2.74
N GLU A 114 39.18 -47.57 2.57
CA GLU A 114 38.87 -46.37 3.35
C GLU A 114 37.52 -45.82 2.89
N LEU A 115 36.63 -45.55 3.85
CA LEU A 115 35.35 -44.89 3.60
C LEU A 115 35.64 -43.54 2.90
N PRO A 116 34.89 -43.17 1.85
CA PRO A 116 35.07 -41.87 1.23
C PRO A 116 34.92 -40.78 2.30
N THR A 117 35.93 -39.94 2.44
CA THR A 117 35.96 -38.83 3.40
C THR A 117 34.72 -37.98 3.15
N ILE A 118 33.80 -37.94 4.11
CA ILE A 118 32.59 -37.12 4.06
C ILE A 118 33.03 -35.67 4.29
N GLU A 119 33.65 -35.06 3.27
CA GLU A 119 34.15 -33.68 3.34
C GLU A 119 33.01 -32.65 3.44
N ASN A 120 31.78 -33.08 3.13
CA ASN A 120 30.61 -32.23 3.14
C ASN A 120 29.59 -32.72 4.17
N THR A 121 29.87 -32.52 5.46
CA THR A 121 28.80 -32.45 6.46
C THR A 121 27.89 -31.27 6.10
N ILE A 122 26.86 -31.52 5.28
CA ILE A 122 25.82 -30.54 5.00
C ILE A 122 25.16 -30.22 6.34
N GLU A 123 25.50 -29.07 6.91
CA GLU A 123 24.90 -28.58 8.13
C GLU A 123 23.39 -28.59 7.96
N LYS A 124 22.71 -29.48 8.68
CA LYS A 124 21.25 -29.60 8.62
C LYS A 124 20.67 -28.24 9.01
N GLN A 125 20.08 -27.52 8.06
CA GLN A 125 19.39 -26.22 8.25
C GLN A 125 18.10 -26.34 9.10
N ALA A 126 18.09 -27.18 10.14
CA ALA A 126 16.97 -27.42 11.04
C ALA A 126 16.50 -26.14 11.74
N VAL A 127 17.41 -25.17 11.95
CA VAL A 127 17.09 -23.85 12.50
C VAL A 127 16.02 -23.14 11.66
N ARG A 128 16.13 -23.18 10.32
CA ARG A 128 15.14 -22.56 9.42
C ARG A 128 13.79 -23.27 9.52
N LEU A 129 13.79 -24.60 9.62
CA LEU A 129 12.56 -25.39 9.79
C LEU A 129 11.85 -25.08 11.12
N ILE A 130 12.58 -24.88 12.21
CA ILE A 130 12.00 -24.50 13.51
C ILE A 130 11.33 -23.12 13.41
N VAL A 131 11.99 -22.14 12.79
CA VAL A 131 11.41 -20.79 12.56
C VAL A 131 10.14 -20.89 11.70
N ILE A 132 10.17 -21.67 10.62
CA ILE A 132 9.02 -21.90 9.75
C ILE A 132 7.87 -22.54 10.52
N ARG A 133 8.13 -23.58 11.32
CA ARG A 133 7.11 -24.26 12.15
C ARG A 133 6.49 -23.31 13.18
N ARG A 134 7.29 -22.47 13.84
CA ARG A 134 6.79 -21.44 14.78
C ARG A 134 5.89 -20.43 14.06
N ARG A 135 6.31 -19.92 12.90
CA ARG A 135 5.51 -18.99 12.07
C ARG A 135 4.22 -19.65 11.58
N LYS A 136 4.29 -20.90 11.12
CA LYS A 136 3.13 -21.73 10.72
C LYS A 136 2.14 -21.84 11.87
N MET A 137 2.61 -22.21 13.07
CA MET A 137 1.75 -22.38 14.23
C MET A 137 1.09 -21.07 14.67
N LYS A 138 1.85 -19.96 14.74
CA LYS A 138 1.30 -18.62 15.03
C LYS A 138 0.22 -18.21 14.02
N LYS A 139 0.44 -18.46 12.72
CA LYS A 139 -0.55 -18.18 11.66
C LYS A 139 -1.79 -19.06 11.80
N HIS A 140 -1.61 -20.35 12.07
CA HIS A 140 -2.70 -21.31 12.29
C HIS A 140 -3.56 -20.91 13.48
N GLN A 141 -2.96 -20.67 14.64
CA GLN A 141 -3.65 -20.25 15.85
C GLN A 141 -4.37 -18.92 15.65
N ARG A 142 -3.73 -17.94 15.00
CA ARG A 142 -4.37 -16.66 14.66
C ARG A 142 -5.60 -16.86 13.80
N ARG A 143 -5.53 -17.70 12.75
CA ARG A 143 -6.68 -18.03 11.89
C ARG A 143 -7.79 -18.72 12.69
N LYS A 144 -7.47 -19.65 13.58
CA LYS A 144 -8.42 -20.32 14.49
C LYS A 144 -9.13 -19.30 15.38
N LEU A 145 -8.38 -18.37 15.98
CA LEU A 145 -8.93 -17.27 16.78
C LEU A 145 -9.84 -16.36 15.94
N ARG A 146 -9.43 -15.99 14.72
CA ARG A 146 -10.25 -15.15 13.82
C ARG A 146 -11.61 -15.77 13.50
N LYS A 147 -11.63 -17.08 13.29
CA LYS A 147 -12.87 -17.82 13.06
C LYS A 147 -13.73 -17.85 14.33
N LYS A 148 -13.14 -18.18 15.48
CA LYS A 148 -13.84 -18.23 16.78
C LYS A 148 -14.46 -16.88 17.17
N MET A 149 -13.72 -15.79 17.00
CA MET A 149 -14.12 -14.44 17.46
C MET A 149 -14.68 -13.53 16.35
N LYS A 150 -15.08 -14.09 15.20
CA LYS A 150 -15.51 -13.33 14.00
C LYS A 150 -16.52 -12.22 14.32
N PHE A 151 -17.56 -12.55 15.08
CA PHE A 151 -18.64 -11.62 15.40
C PHE A 151 -18.23 -10.55 16.42
N TYR A 152 -17.45 -10.92 17.43
CA TYR A 152 -16.93 -9.98 18.41
C TYR A 152 -16.07 -8.91 17.74
N TRP A 153 -15.17 -9.29 16.82
CA TRP A 153 -14.37 -8.32 16.07
C TRP A 153 -15.17 -7.51 15.08
N ARG A 154 -16.22 -8.08 14.47
CA ARG A 154 -17.16 -7.31 13.64
C ARG A 154 -17.84 -6.20 14.45
N LYS A 155 -18.27 -6.50 15.68
CA LYS A 155 -18.85 -5.51 16.60
C LYS A 155 -17.85 -4.39 16.94
N ILE A 156 -16.61 -4.74 17.26
CA ILE A 156 -15.55 -3.75 17.52
C ILE A 156 -15.30 -2.89 16.27
N LYS A 157 -15.19 -3.51 15.09
CA LYS A 157 -14.96 -2.80 13.84
C LYS A 157 -16.09 -1.81 13.56
N GLN A 158 -17.34 -2.25 13.67
CA GLN A 158 -18.53 -1.40 13.52
C GLN A 158 -18.51 -0.22 14.48
N ARG A 159 -18.19 -0.46 15.77
CA ARG A 159 -18.09 0.64 16.76
C ARG A 159 -17.02 1.66 16.38
N ARG A 160 -15.86 1.21 15.89
CA ARG A 160 -14.79 2.11 15.42
C ARG A 160 -15.20 2.91 14.19
N GLU A 161 -15.89 2.29 13.25
CA GLU A 161 -16.41 2.95 12.05
C GLU A 161 -17.45 4.01 12.42
N LEU A 162 -18.39 3.70 13.33
CA LEU A 162 -19.37 4.67 13.82
C LEU A 162 -18.72 5.85 14.55
N LEU A 163 -17.68 5.61 15.34
CA LEU A 163 -16.96 6.71 16.01
C LEU A 163 -16.22 7.61 15.01
N LYS A 164 -15.61 7.02 13.97
CA LYS A 164 -14.97 7.78 12.89
C LYS A 164 -15.98 8.62 12.13
N GLU A 165 -17.13 8.04 11.79
CA GLU A 165 -18.19 8.74 11.09
C GLU A 165 -18.72 9.91 11.91
N LYS A 166 -18.95 9.71 13.21
CA LYS A 166 -19.38 10.79 14.11
C LYS A 166 -18.35 11.91 14.22
N ALA A 167 -17.06 11.58 14.33
CA ALA A 167 -15.99 12.57 14.38
C ALA A 167 -15.95 13.38 13.08
N PHE A 168 -16.05 12.69 11.94
CA PHE A 168 -16.10 13.33 10.63
C PHE A 168 -17.31 14.27 10.49
N GLN A 169 -18.50 13.83 10.87
CA GLN A 169 -19.70 14.67 10.84
C GLN A 169 -19.57 15.89 11.75
N ALA A 170 -18.99 15.73 12.94
CA ALA A 170 -18.74 16.84 13.83
C ALA A 170 -17.79 17.88 13.19
N GLU A 171 -16.68 17.43 12.60
CA GLU A 171 -15.75 18.29 11.86
C GLU A 171 -16.47 19.06 10.73
N GLN A 172 -17.29 18.38 9.93
CA GLN A 172 -18.04 19.03 8.86
C GLN A 172 -19.02 20.09 9.38
N VAL A 173 -19.76 19.78 10.45
CA VAL A 173 -20.66 20.76 11.08
C VAL A 173 -19.88 21.95 11.63
N THR A 174 -18.68 21.74 12.18
CA THR A 174 -17.84 22.86 12.64
C THR A 174 -17.38 23.75 11.49
N LEU A 175 -17.00 23.18 10.34
CA LEU A 175 -16.62 23.95 9.15
C LEU A 175 -17.80 24.74 8.57
N ILE A 176 -18.98 24.12 8.50
CA ILE A 176 -20.21 24.80 8.06
C ILE A 176 -20.52 25.99 8.97
N LYS A 177 -20.49 25.78 10.29
CA LYS A 177 -20.73 26.86 11.26
C LYS A 177 -19.69 27.98 11.15
N GLN A 178 -18.42 27.64 10.95
CA GLN A 178 -17.37 28.63 10.72
C GLN A 178 -17.66 29.44 9.46
N ALA A 179 -18.05 28.79 8.37
CA ALA A 179 -18.41 29.44 7.11
C ALA A 179 -19.67 30.32 7.23
N GLU A 180 -20.70 29.87 7.95
CA GLU A 180 -21.91 30.64 8.22
C GLU A 180 -21.63 31.87 9.11
N SER A 181 -20.74 31.74 10.08
CA SER A 181 -20.32 32.85 10.96
C SER A 181 -19.28 33.78 10.33
N PHE A 182 -18.82 33.49 9.11
CA PHE A 182 -17.76 34.24 8.47
C PHE A 182 -18.29 35.58 7.97
N ASP A 183 -17.90 36.67 8.65
CA ASP A 183 -18.12 38.04 8.20
C ASP A 183 -16.87 38.56 7.46
N PRO A 184 -16.97 38.82 6.14
CA PRO A 184 -15.83 39.27 5.35
C PRO A 184 -15.33 40.66 5.77
N VAL A 185 -16.22 41.56 6.20
CA VAL A 185 -15.84 42.93 6.58
C VAL A 185 -15.00 42.88 7.85
N LYS A 186 -15.47 42.12 8.84
CA LYS A 186 -14.72 41.89 10.08
C LYS A 186 -13.37 41.24 9.81
N TYR A 187 -13.31 40.21 8.96
CA TYR A 187 -12.06 39.55 8.59
C TYR A 187 -11.04 40.52 7.96
N VAL A 188 -11.47 41.36 7.02
CA VAL A 188 -10.59 42.37 6.39
C VAL A 188 -10.10 43.38 7.43
N ASN A 189 -10.99 43.88 8.30
CA ASN A 189 -10.60 44.82 9.35
C ASN A 189 -9.59 44.22 10.33
N GLU A 190 -9.78 42.97 10.75
CA GLU A 190 -8.81 42.26 11.60
C GLU A 190 -7.45 42.12 10.91
N ARG A 191 -7.42 41.85 9.60
CA ARG A 191 -6.17 41.79 8.82
C ARG A 191 -5.48 43.14 8.68
N LEU A 192 -6.23 44.21 8.42
CA LEU A 192 -5.68 45.56 8.40
C LEU A 192 -5.10 45.93 9.77
N GLN A 193 -5.82 45.64 10.86
CA GLN A 193 -5.31 45.84 12.23
C GLN A 193 -4.06 45.02 12.53
N GLU A 194 -3.97 43.78 12.03
CA GLU A 194 -2.75 42.98 12.16
C GLU A 194 -1.55 43.59 11.42
N LEU A 195 -1.78 44.19 10.25
CA LEU A 195 -0.74 44.90 9.50
C LEU A 195 -0.34 46.22 10.18
N ASP A 196 -1.29 46.91 10.79
CA ASP A 196 -1.06 48.16 11.51
C ASP A 196 -0.36 47.95 12.87
N LYS A 197 -0.38 46.73 13.43
CA LYS A 197 0.33 46.42 14.68
C LYS A 197 1.83 46.61 14.49
N GLU A 198 2.42 47.52 15.27
CA GLU A 198 3.86 47.72 15.28
C GLU A 198 4.59 46.43 15.66
N TYR A 199 5.50 45.98 14.80
CA TYR A 199 6.38 44.85 15.10
C TYR A 199 7.36 45.23 16.22
N ILE A 200 7.30 44.52 17.35
CA ILE A 200 8.25 44.66 18.45
C ILE A 200 9.24 43.49 18.39
N PRO A 201 10.56 43.74 18.26
CA PRO A 201 11.55 42.68 18.25
C PRO A 201 11.61 41.96 19.60
N LYS A 202 11.95 40.67 19.59
CA LYS A 202 12.08 39.84 20.81
C LYS A 202 13.34 40.15 21.61
N THR A 203 14.31 40.80 20.99
CA THR A 203 15.61 41.12 21.56
C THR A 203 15.91 42.59 21.40
N TYR A 204 16.61 43.18 22.37
CA TYR A 204 17.11 44.54 22.29
C TYR A 204 18.60 44.55 22.64
N ARG A 205 19.44 45.09 21.74
CA ARG A 205 20.91 45.09 21.88
C ARG A 205 21.56 43.71 22.10
N GLY A 206 20.91 42.64 21.63
CA GLY A 206 21.40 41.25 21.73
C GLY A 206 20.85 40.46 22.91
N GLU A 207 20.20 41.11 23.88
CA GLU A 207 19.60 40.44 25.04
C GLU A 207 18.10 40.19 24.81
N VAL A 208 17.61 39.04 25.31
CA VAL A 208 16.17 38.72 25.32
C VAL A 208 15.56 39.36 26.56
N LEU A 209 14.66 40.33 26.34
CA LEU A 209 14.03 41.11 27.39
C LEU A 209 12.51 41.03 27.26
N PRO A 210 11.75 41.32 28.34
CA PRO A 210 10.30 41.40 28.26
C PRO A 210 9.84 42.43 27.21
N GLN A 211 8.77 42.10 26.47
CA GLN A 211 8.29 42.92 25.35
C GLN A 211 7.95 44.36 25.74
N GLU A 212 7.41 44.56 26.95
CA GLU A 212 7.10 45.87 27.51
C GLU A 212 8.35 46.74 27.67
N MET A 213 9.45 46.15 28.16
CA MET A 213 10.72 46.85 28.34
C MET A 213 11.33 47.24 27.00
N ILE A 214 11.31 46.33 26.03
CA ILE A 214 11.80 46.59 24.67
C ILE A 214 11.00 47.73 24.03
N LYS A 215 9.67 47.73 24.19
CA LYS A 215 8.80 48.80 23.70
C LYS A 215 9.21 50.16 24.28
N LYS A 216 9.38 50.25 25.61
CA LYS A 216 9.86 51.47 26.27
C LYS A 216 11.22 51.94 25.74
N PHE A 217 12.17 51.02 25.55
CA PHE A 217 13.49 51.37 25.01
C PHE A 217 13.46 51.83 23.55
N ILE A 218 12.54 51.30 22.74
CA ILE A 218 12.32 51.74 21.36
C ILE A 218 11.68 53.14 21.37
N GLU A 219 10.65 53.36 22.19
CA GLU A 219 9.97 54.66 22.34
C GLU A 219 10.93 55.75 22.83
N ASP A 220 11.75 55.49 23.84
CA ASP A 220 12.75 56.44 24.34
C ASP A 220 13.78 56.78 23.26
N LYS A 221 14.17 55.79 22.44
CA LYS A 221 15.08 56.02 21.31
C LYS A 221 14.42 56.86 20.20
N LYS A 222 13.13 56.61 19.89
CA LYS A 222 12.34 57.43 18.96
C LYS A 222 12.23 58.88 19.47
N ARG A 223 11.84 59.08 20.73
CA ARG A 223 11.71 60.41 21.39
C ARG A 223 13.02 61.20 21.36
N LYS A 224 14.15 60.56 21.69
CA LYS A 224 15.48 61.19 21.62
C LYS A 224 15.85 61.61 20.19
N LYS A 225 15.44 60.84 19.17
CA LYS A 225 15.66 61.18 17.75
C LYS A 225 14.79 62.36 17.33
N GLU A 226 13.52 62.38 17.72
CA GLU A 226 12.59 63.48 17.45
C GLU A 226 13.05 64.79 18.09
N ALA A 227 13.47 64.76 19.36
CA ALA A 227 14.00 65.94 20.06
C ALA A 227 15.22 66.54 19.35
N ARG A 228 16.08 65.71 18.74
CA ARG A 228 17.20 66.18 17.92
C ARG A 228 16.75 66.80 16.60
N ASN A 229 15.70 66.26 15.98
CA ASN A 229 15.18 66.76 14.71
C ASN A 229 14.37 68.06 14.87
N ASN A 230 13.72 68.27 16.02
CA ASN A 230 12.89 69.45 16.32
C ASN A 230 13.68 70.68 16.78
N ILE A 231 15.01 70.66 16.65
CA ILE A 231 15.83 71.84 16.92
C ILE A 231 15.64 72.81 15.75
N PRO A 232 15.16 74.05 15.99
CA PRO A 232 14.94 75.02 14.92
C PRO A 232 16.27 75.30 14.21
N LYS A 233 16.29 75.09 12.89
CA LYS A 233 17.45 75.42 12.07
C LYS A 233 17.44 76.93 11.85
N LEU A 234 18.45 77.61 12.39
CA LEU A 234 18.73 79.01 12.03
C LEU A 234 19.10 79.04 10.54
N THR A 235 18.19 79.53 9.71
CA THR A 235 18.47 79.91 8.32
C THR A 235 19.03 81.32 8.33
N LEU A 236 20.27 81.47 7.85
CA LEU A 236 20.94 82.77 7.65
C LEU A 236 20.34 83.51 6.45
#